data_AF-A0A524F4G8-F1
#
_entry.id   AF-A0A524F4G8-F1
#
_cell.length_a   1.000
_cell.length_b   1.000
_cell.length_c   1.000
_cell.angle_alpha   90.00
_cell.angle_beta   90.00
_cell.angle_gamma   90.00
#
_symmetry.space_group_name_H-M   'P 1'
#
loop_
_entity.id
_entity.type
_entity.pdbx_description
1 polymer ?
#
loop_
_entity_poly.entity_id
_entity_poly.type
_entity_poly.pdbx_seq_one_letter_code
_entity_poly.pdbx_strand_id
1 'polypeptide(L)'
;MSIDFEFRKQVMDFHVHDVIKYCYQCSRCTDNCPISAVTMDFYTTTGYNPRANILNALLGYKDAIFNADPLTIWGCTVCDTCDEVCPQNIELTEIFTFLKNESTKAGKAPDNIYGQAKAIFDSAKAIPSQPAIERRREQLGLPAVAGPNIEEVQTLLKGIGADKKLK
;
A
#
# COMPACT_ATOMS: atom_id res chain seq x y z
N MET A 1 -15.47 5.12 19.53
CA MET A 1 -15.34 5.02 18.06
C MET A 1 -16.40 5.91 17.45
N SER A 2 -16.00 7.03 16.84
CA SER A 2 -16.89 7.98 16.16
C SER A 2 -16.75 7.84 14.64
N ILE A 3 -17.81 8.19 13.92
CA ILE A 3 -17.80 8.24 12.44
C ILE A 3 -17.11 9.53 11.99
N ASP A 4 -16.10 9.41 11.13
CA ASP A 4 -15.47 10.53 10.42
C ASP A 4 -16.04 10.61 9.00
N PHE A 5 -16.96 11.55 8.78
CA PHE A 5 -17.66 11.72 7.50
C PHE A 5 -16.73 12.22 6.38
N GLU A 6 -15.69 13.00 6.72
CA GLU A 6 -14.72 13.47 5.73
C GLU A 6 -13.84 12.32 5.26
N PHE A 7 -13.34 11.50 6.19
CA PHE A 7 -12.60 10.30 5.84
C PHE A 7 -13.44 9.33 5.00
N ARG A 8 -14.71 9.11 5.37
CA ARG A 8 -15.64 8.32 4.57
C ARG A 8 -15.77 8.88 3.17
N LYS A 9 -15.94 10.19 3.02
CA LYS A 9 -16.04 10.85 1.71
C LYS A 9 -14.76 10.63 0.89
N GLN A 10 -13.59 10.78 1.50
CA GLN A 10 -12.30 10.53 0.84
C GLN A 10 -12.17 9.09 0.32
N VAL A 11 -12.59 8.09 1.11
CA VAL A 11 -12.61 6.69 0.68
C VAL A 11 -13.50 6.50 -0.55
N MET A 12 -14.69 7.08 -0.53
CA MET A 12 -15.65 6.99 -1.65
C MET A 12 -15.13 7.71 -2.90
N ASP A 13 -14.55 8.90 -2.75
CA ASP A 13 -14.01 9.69 -3.87
C ASP A 13 -12.75 9.05 -4.49
N PHE A 14 -11.95 8.33 -3.69
CA PHE A 14 -10.75 7.65 -4.17
C PHE A 14 -11.08 6.36 -4.93
N HIS A 15 -12.14 5.64 -4.55
CA HIS A 15 -12.52 4.38 -5.18
C HIS A 15 -13.17 4.63 -6.54
N VAL A 16 -12.45 4.32 -7.62
CA VAL A 16 -12.71 4.77 -9.00
C VAL A 16 -14.15 4.53 -9.45
N HIS A 17 -14.75 3.40 -9.08
CA HIS A 17 -16.08 3.00 -9.58
C HIS A 17 -17.26 3.29 -8.63
N ASP A 18 -17.04 3.88 -7.44
CA ASP A 18 -18.09 4.15 -6.43
C ASP A 18 -19.00 2.92 -6.09
N VAL A 19 -18.52 1.69 -6.31
CA VAL A 19 -19.27 0.45 -6.02
C VAL A 19 -19.02 -0.11 -4.62
N ILE A 20 -18.07 0.44 -3.86
CA ILE A 20 -17.78 0.04 -2.48
C ILE A 20 -19.03 0.05 -1.59
N LYS A 21 -19.98 0.96 -1.82
CA LYS A 21 -21.27 1.05 -1.11
C LYS A 21 -22.18 -0.18 -1.27
N TYR A 22 -21.93 -1.02 -2.27
CA TYR A 22 -22.62 -2.28 -2.49
C TYR A 22 -21.95 -3.47 -1.78
N CYS A 23 -20.86 -3.23 -1.03
CA CYS A 23 -20.23 -4.26 -0.23
C CYS A 23 -21.20 -4.85 0.80
N TYR A 24 -21.67 -6.06 0.54
CA TYR A 24 -22.55 -6.83 1.44
C TYR A 24 -21.81 -7.79 2.39
N GLN A 25 -20.50 -7.57 2.60
CA GLN A 25 -19.69 -8.27 3.60
C GLN A 25 -19.60 -9.80 3.45
N CYS A 26 -19.57 -10.32 2.21
CA CYS A 26 -19.54 -11.76 1.92
C CYS A 26 -18.25 -12.53 2.27
N SER A 27 -17.18 -11.86 2.73
CA SER A 27 -15.89 -12.47 3.10
C SER A 27 -15.03 -13.05 1.96
N ARG A 28 -15.46 -13.03 0.70
CA ARG A 28 -14.64 -13.55 -0.42
C ARG A 28 -13.22 -12.97 -0.47
N CYS A 29 -13.06 -11.68 -0.19
CA CYS A 29 -11.75 -11.03 -0.12
C CYS A 29 -10.86 -11.57 1.00
N THR A 30 -11.42 -11.92 2.16
CA THR A 30 -10.67 -12.48 3.29
C THR A 30 -10.33 -13.95 3.03
N ASP A 31 -11.27 -14.73 2.52
CA ASP A 31 -11.10 -16.17 2.26
C ASP A 31 -10.00 -16.45 1.21
N ASN A 32 -9.77 -15.52 0.29
CA ASN A 32 -8.76 -15.63 -0.76
C ASN A 32 -7.48 -14.81 -0.44
N CYS A 33 -7.40 -14.17 0.72
CA CYS A 33 -6.24 -13.37 1.07
C CYS A 33 -5.13 -14.26 1.65
N PRO A 34 -3.92 -14.30 1.03
CA PRO A 34 -2.81 -15.09 1.56
C PRO A 34 -2.34 -14.59 2.93
N ILE A 35 -2.52 -13.30 3.22
CA ILE A 35 -2.14 -12.71 4.51
C ILE A 35 -3.13 -13.07 5.60
N SER A 36 -4.44 -13.04 5.29
CA SER A 36 -5.44 -13.54 6.23
C SER A 36 -5.19 -15.02 6.57
N ALA A 37 -4.84 -15.84 5.58
CA ALA A 37 -4.58 -17.28 5.77
C ALA A 37 -3.43 -17.59 6.74
N VAL A 38 -2.47 -16.69 6.92
CA VAL A 38 -1.31 -16.89 7.81
C VAL A 38 -1.34 -16.05 9.09
N THR A 39 -2.22 -15.04 9.16
CA THR A 39 -2.29 -14.11 10.30
C THR A 39 -3.58 -14.21 11.10
N MET A 40 -4.64 -14.78 10.52
CA MET A 40 -5.88 -15.08 11.22
C MET A 40 -5.93 -16.55 11.58
N ASP A 41 -6.42 -16.86 12.78
CA ASP A 41 -6.80 -18.22 13.16
C ASP A 41 -8.34 -18.36 13.15
N PHE A 42 -8.83 -19.58 13.34
CA PHE A 42 -10.27 -19.90 13.26
C PHE A 42 -11.10 -19.28 14.41
N TYR A 43 -10.47 -18.90 15.53
CA TYR A 43 -11.14 -18.52 16.77
C TYR A 43 -10.94 -17.04 17.14
N THR A 44 -9.96 -16.37 16.54
CA THR A 44 -9.63 -14.98 16.85
C THR A 44 -10.08 -14.02 15.76
N THR A 45 -10.35 -12.78 16.19
CA THR A 45 -10.54 -11.65 15.29
C THR A 45 -9.23 -10.88 15.07
N THR A 46 -8.10 -11.47 15.45
CA THR A 46 -6.77 -10.86 15.31
C THR A 46 -6.14 -11.27 13.99
N GLY A 47 -5.35 -10.37 13.39
CA GLY A 47 -4.71 -10.58 12.09
C GLY A 47 -5.24 -9.66 11.00
N TYR A 48 -4.80 -9.89 9.76
CA TYR A 48 -5.18 -9.08 8.62
C TYR A 48 -6.54 -9.51 8.07
N ASN A 49 -7.55 -8.63 8.15
CA ASN A 49 -8.90 -8.93 7.67
C ASN A 49 -9.38 -7.88 6.65
N PRO A 50 -9.22 -8.12 5.33
CA PRO A 50 -9.60 -7.13 4.32
C PRO A 50 -11.10 -6.80 4.36
N ARG A 51 -11.97 -7.77 4.64
CA ARG A 51 -13.42 -7.53 4.80
C ARG A 51 -13.73 -6.47 5.87
N ALA A 52 -13.14 -6.63 7.07
CA ALA A 52 -13.35 -5.70 8.17
C ALA A 52 -12.74 -4.31 7.88
N ASN A 53 -11.57 -4.27 7.24
CA ASN A 53 -10.91 -3.03 6.87
C ASN A 53 -11.74 -2.21 5.88
N ILE A 54 -12.31 -2.88 4.87
CA ILE A 54 -13.22 -2.24 3.90
C ILE A 54 -14.49 -1.74 4.56
N LEU A 55 -15.08 -2.51 5.50
CA LEU A 55 -16.24 -2.06 6.25
C LEU A 55 -15.92 -0.79 7.07
N ASN A 56 -14.82 -0.79 7.80
CA ASN A 56 -14.40 0.35 8.61
C ASN A 56 -14.12 1.58 7.74
N ALA A 57 -13.52 1.39 6.56
CA ALA A 57 -13.28 2.48 5.60
C ALA A 57 -14.61 3.05 5.08
N LEU A 58 -15.53 2.19 4.63
CA LEU A 58 -16.86 2.56 4.13
C LEU A 58 -17.73 3.27 5.17
N LEU A 59 -17.62 2.87 6.45
CA LEU A 59 -18.36 3.47 7.55
C LEU A 59 -17.69 4.74 8.13
N GLY A 60 -16.46 5.05 7.73
CA GLY A 60 -15.72 6.19 8.26
C GLY A 60 -15.12 5.95 9.65
N TYR A 61 -14.92 4.70 10.08
CA TYR A 61 -14.28 4.36 11.35
C TYR A 61 -12.76 4.48 11.27
N LYS A 62 -12.28 5.71 11.08
CA LYS A 62 -10.87 6.05 10.92
C LYS A 62 -10.00 5.50 12.05
N ASP A 63 -10.42 5.66 13.30
CA ASP A 63 -9.66 5.20 14.47
C ASP A 63 -9.51 3.68 14.51
N ALA A 64 -10.51 2.92 14.02
CA ALA A 64 -10.45 1.47 13.95
C ALA A 64 -9.42 0.96 12.92
N ILE A 65 -8.89 1.85 12.06
CA ILE A 65 -7.87 1.55 11.07
C ILE A 65 -6.52 2.11 11.51
N PHE A 66 -6.45 3.42 11.81
CA PHE A 66 -5.17 4.12 12.03
C PHE A 66 -4.63 4.03 13.47
N ASN A 67 -5.43 3.55 14.42
CA ASN A 67 -4.99 3.25 15.79
C ASN A 67 -4.96 1.74 16.08
N ALA A 68 -5.30 0.90 15.09
CA ALA A 68 -5.16 -0.54 15.16
C ALA A 68 -3.71 -0.97 14.89
N ASP A 69 -3.49 -2.29 14.85
CA ASP A 69 -2.21 -2.88 14.46
C ASP A 69 -1.79 -2.39 13.05
N PRO A 70 -0.52 -2.00 12.81
CA PRO A 70 -0.03 -1.57 11.51
C PRO A 70 -0.33 -2.56 10.37
N LEU A 71 -0.43 -3.86 10.67
CA LEU A 71 -0.83 -4.90 9.74
C LEU A 71 -2.17 -4.58 9.07
N THR A 72 -3.09 -3.91 9.76
CA THR A 72 -4.39 -3.45 9.23
C THR A 72 -4.25 -2.67 7.92
N ILE A 73 -3.19 -1.87 7.80
CA ILE A 73 -2.91 -1.04 6.61
C ILE A 73 -1.82 -1.70 5.74
N TRP A 74 -0.74 -2.14 6.37
CA TRP A 74 0.48 -2.58 5.69
C TRP A 74 0.55 -4.07 5.40
N GLY A 75 -0.46 -4.84 5.82
CA GLY A 75 -0.60 -6.26 5.49
C GLY A 75 -1.00 -6.50 4.04
N CYS A 76 -1.68 -5.58 3.38
CA CYS A 76 -2.04 -5.73 1.96
C CYS A 76 -0.79 -5.86 1.09
N THR A 77 -0.66 -6.96 0.36
CA THR A 77 0.45 -7.19 -0.59
C THR A 77 0.19 -6.65 -1.99
N VAL A 78 -1.00 -6.08 -2.27
CA VAL A 78 -1.36 -5.56 -3.60
C VAL A 78 -1.25 -6.68 -4.65
N CYS A 79 -1.82 -7.86 -4.34
CA CYS A 79 -1.82 -9.02 -5.23
C CYS A 79 -3.10 -9.15 -6.08
N ASP A 80 -4.06 -8.25 -5.87
CA ASP A 80 -5.32 -8.10 -6.62
C ASP A 80 -6.28 -9.29 -6.60
N THR A 81 -5.95 -10.41 -5.95
CA THR A 81 -6.86 -11.56 -5.82
C THR A 81 -8.22 -11.17 -5.27
N CYS A 82 -8.28 -10.25 -4.29
CA CYS A 82 -9.54 -9.81 -3.70
C CYS A 82 -10.44 -9.04 -4.66
N ASP A 83 -9.85 -8.38 -5.65
CA ASP A 83 -10.55 -7.57 -6.65
C ASP A 83 -11.19 -8.52 -7.67
N GLU A 84 -10.41 -9.51 -8.13
CA GLU A 84 -10.85 -10.55 -9.08
C GLU A 84 -11.98 -11.44 -8.55
N VAL A 85 -11.96 -11.76 -7.26
CA VAL A 85 -12.99 -12.64 -6.65
C VAL A 85 -14.19 -11.88 -6.09
N CYS A 86 -14.19 -10.54 -6.16
CA CYS A 86 -15.25 -9.72 -5.59
C CYS A 86 -16.52 -9.82 -6.43
N PRO A 87 -17.63 -10.39 -5.91
CA PRO A 87 -18.88 -10.51 -6.67
C PRO A 87 -19.61 -9.18 -6.90
N GLN A 88 -19.10 -8.08 -6.32
CA GLN A 88 -19.60 -6.71 -6.52
C GLN A 88 -18.62 -5.85 -7.34
N ASN A 89 -17.54 -6.45 -7.87
CA ASN A 89 -16.49 -5.77 -8.63
C ASN A 89 -15.91 -4.54 -7.91
N ILE A 90 -15.73 -4.64 -6.59
CA ILE A 90 -15.07 -3.60 -5.81
C ILE A 90 -13.56 -3.79 -5.96
N GLU A 91 -12.84 -2.71 -6.27
CA GLU A 91 -11.37 -2.68 -6.35
C GLU A 91 -10.82 -2.38 -4.95
N LEU A 92 -10.71 -3.42 -4.12
CA LEU A 92 -10.28 -3.31 -2.73
C LEU A 92 -8.83 -2.85 -2.63
N THR A 93 -7.96 -3.26 -3.57
CA THR A 93 -6.55 -2.85 -3.58
C THR A 93 -6.38 -1.34 -3.63
N GLU A 94 -7.22 -0.61 -4.37
CA GLU A 94 -7.18 0.86 -4.41
C GLU A 94 -7.48 1.47 -3.04
N ILE A 95 -8.48 0.94 -2.34
CA ILE A 95 -8.82 1.39 -0.99
C ILE A 95 -7.65 1.15 -0.04
N PHE A 96 -6.98 -0.01 -0.10
CA PHE A 96 -5.79 -0.26 0.70
C PHE A 96 -4.62 0.68 0.36
N THR A 97 -4.47 1.03 -0.92
CA THR A 97 -3.48 2.02 -1.38
C THR A 97 -3.78 3.40 -0.81
N PHE A 98 -5.04 3.83 -0.82
CA PHE A 98 -5.47 5.06 -0.14
C PHE A 98 -5.13 5.04 1.35
N LEU A 99 -5.40 3.95 2.07
CA LEU A 99 -5.06 3.84 3.49
C LEU A 99 -3.55 3.92 3.75
N LYS A 100 -2.72 3.31 2.89
CA LYS A 100 -1.25 3.44 2.95
C LYS A 100 -0.80 4.88 2.71
N ASN A 101 -1.41 5.58 1.77
CA ASN A 101 -1.13 6.99 1.49
C ASN A 101 -1.46 7.88 2.71
N GLU A 102 -2.65 7.71 3.30
CA GLU A 102 -3.04 8.45 4.51
C GLU A 102 -2.16 8.12 5.73
N SER A 103 -1.77 6.85 5.89
CA SER A 103 -0.82 6.42 6.93
C SER A 103 0.53 7.11 6.76
N THR A 104 1.02 7.19 5.52
CA THR A 104 2.28 7.88 5.18
C THR A 104 2.19 9.38 5.42
N LYS A 105 1.08 10.03 5.04
CA LYS A 105 0.84 11.46 5.31
C LYS A 105 0.86 11.78 6.79
N ALA A 106 0.36 10.87 7.63
CA ALA A 106 0.37 10.95 9.08
C ALA A 106 1.72 10.58 9.73
N GLY A 107 2.75 10.24 8.94
CA GLY A 107 4.08 9.85 9.46
C GLY A 107 4.15 8.44 10.06
N LYS A 108 3.12 7.61 9.83
CA LYS A 108 2.95 6.27 10.43
C LYS A 108 3.34 5.11 9.48
N ALA A 109 3.96 5.39 8.35
CA ALA A 109 4.45 4.31 7.48
C ALA A 109 5.65 3.58 8.12
N PRO A 110 5.88 2.30 7.77
CA PRO A 110 7.07 1.56 8.18
C PRO A 110 8.37 2.24 7.68
N ASP A 111 9.45 2.16 8.47
CA ASP A 111 10.70 2.85 8.17
C ASP A 111 11.35 2.38 6.85
N ASN A 112 11.17 1.12 6.48
CA ASN A 112 11.66 0.60 5.19
C ASN A 112 10.98 1.27 3.99
N ILE A 113 9.75 1.77 4.11
CA ILE A 113 9.09 2.53 3.04
C ILE A 113 9.79 3.88 2.82
N TYR A 114 10.13 4.58 3.90
CA TYR A 114 10.90 5.83 3.83
C TYR A 114 12.32 5.57 3.30
N GLY A 115 12.99 4.52 3.77
CA GLY A 115 14.31 4.13 3.28
C GLY A 115 14.31 3.81 1.78
N GLN A 116 13.30 3.08 1.31
CA GLN A 116 13.15 2.77 -0.10
C GLN A 116 12.87 4.01 -0.95
N ALA A 117 12.03 4.92 -0.46
CA ALA A 117 11.76 6.21 -1.13
C ALA A 117 13.02 7.08 -1.20
N LYS A 118 13.81 7.12 -0.13
CA LYS A 118 15.09 7.84 -0.09
C LYS A 118 16.09 7.26 -1.08
N ALA A 119 16.20 5.92 -1.17
CA ALA A 119 17.07 5.27 -2.15
C ALA A 119 16.70 5.66 -3.60
N ILE A 120 15.41 5.71 -3.91
CA ILE A 120 14.91 6.15 -5.22
C ILE A 120 15.25 7.63 -5.45
N PHE A 121 15.04 8.49 -4.46
CA PHE A 121 15.35 9.92 -4.58
C PHE A 121 16.84 10.19 -4.81
N ASP A 122 17.72 9.47 -4.10
CA ASP A 122 19.17 9.70 -4.16
C ASP A 122 19.81 9.08 -5.41
N SER A 123 19.29 7.96 -5.90
CA SER A 123 19.95 7.16 -6.94
C SER A 123 19.13 6.95 -8.22
N ALA A 124 17.88 7.42 -8.24
CA ALA A 124 16.88 7.09 -9.26
C ALA A 124 16.67 5.59 -9.49
N LYS A 125 16.99 4.74 -8.49
CA LYS A 125 16.77 3.30 -8.50
C LYS A 125 16.18 2.84 -7.17
N ALA A 126 15.26 1.89 -7.22
CA ALA A 126 14.83 1.18 -6.02
C ALA A 126 15.98 0.35 -5.43
N ILE A 127 16.77 -0.28 -6.29
CA ILE A 127 17.95 -1.04 -5.90
C ILE A 127 19.15 -0.46 -6.66
N PRO A 128 19.93 0.44 -6.04
CA PRO A 128 21.13 1.00 -6.65
C PRO A 128 22.15 -0.09 -6.97
N SER A 129 22.93 0.07 -8.04
CA SER A 129 23.99 -0.89 -8.34
C SER A 129 25.14 -0.77 -7.35
N GLN A 130 25.76 -1.91 -7.05
CA GLN A 130 26.90 -2.03 -6.14
C GLN A 130 28.10 -2.63 -6.88
N PRO A 131 29.35 -2.37 -6.45
CA PRO A 131 30.54 -2.93 -7.09
C PRO A 131 30.51 -4.46 -7.26
N ALA A 132 29.89 -5.18 -6.32
CA ALA A 132 29.71 -6.63 -6.40
C ALA A 132 28.76 -7.05 -7.54
N ILE A 133 27.71 -6.27 -7.80
CA ILE A 133 26.76 -6.51 -8.90
C ILE A 133 27.49 -6.28 -10.23
N GLU A 134 28.18 -5.15 -10.39
CA GLU A 134 28.91 -4.84 -11.64
C GLU A 134 29.99 -5.88 -11.94
N ARG A 135 30.80 -6.28 -10.95
CA ARG A 135 31.78 -7.37 -11.11
C ARG A 135 31.13 -8.67 -11.59
N ARG A 136 29.98 -9.03 -11.02
CA ARG A 136 29.26 -10.25 -11.43
C ARG A 136 28.71 -10.13 -12.84
N ARG A 137 28.27 -8.94 -13.26
CA ARG A 137 27.82 -8.68 -14.64
C ARG A 137 28.96 -8.84 -15.63
N GLU A 138 30.14 -8.30 -15.33
CA GLU A 138 31.35 -8.45 -16.15
C GLU A 138 31.75 -9.92 -16.31
N GLN A 139 31.75 -10.70 -15.21
CA GLN A 139 32.04 -12.14 -15.24
C GLN A 139 31.05 -12.93 -16.11
N LEU A 140 29.81 -12.45 -16.20
CA LEU A 140 28.76 -13.03 -17.05
C LEU A 140 28.76 -12.45 -18.48
N GLY A 141 29.69 -11.55 -18.82
CA GLY A 141 29.75 -10.92 -20.13
C GLY A 141 28.56 -10.00 -20.44
N LEU A 142 27.87 -9.48 -19.42
CA LEU A 142 26.71 -8.61 -19.59
C LEU A 142 27.13 -7.17 -19.89
N PRO A 143 26.38 -6.43 -20.72
CA PRO A 143 26.68 -5.02 -21.02
C PRO A 143 26.53 -4.13 -19.78
N ALA A 144 27.14 -2.94 -19.80
CA ALA A 144 26.95 -1.95 -18.75
C ALA A 144 25.47 -1.52 -18.65
N VAL A 145 24.98 -1.32 -17.42
CA VAL A 145 23.60 -0.83 -17.19
C VAL A 145 23.57 0.66 -17.47
N ALA A 146 22.60 1.11 -18.28
CA ALA A 146 22.37 2.54 -18.48
C ALA A 146 22.12 3.24 -17.13
N GLY A 147 22.85 4.34 -16.90
CA GLY A 147 22.64 5.18 -15.73
C GLY A 147 21.30 5.92 -15.82
N PRO A 148 20.54 6.03 -14.73
CA PRO A 148 19.32 6.82 -14.71
C PRO A 148 19.64 8.32 -14.67
N ASN A 149 18.70 9.15 -15.12
CA ASN A 149 18.79 10.59 -14.95
C ASN A 149 18.32 10.98 -13.54
N ILE A 150 19.26 11.12 -12.61
CA ILE A 150 18.97 11.41 -11.21
C ILE A 150 18.30 12.78 -11.04
N GLU A 151 18.78 13.79 -11.75
CA GLU A 151 18.27 15.16 -11.65
C GLU A 151 16.81 15.28 -12.10
N GLU A 152 16.46 14.58 -13.19
CA GLU A 152 15.09 14.52 -13.69
C GLU A 152 14.15 13.87 -12.66
N VAL A 153 14.53 12.71 -12.11
CA VAL A 153 13.72 12.02 -11.09
C VAL A 153 13.56 12.89 -9.84
N GLN A 154 14.63 13.51 -9.37
CA GLN A 154 14.55 14.43 -8.22
C GLN A 154 13.67 15.64 -8.50
N THR A 155 13.71 16.17 -9.72
CA THR A 155 12.86 17.30 -10.14
C THR A 155 11.38 16.90 -10.10
N LEU A 156 11.02 15.74 -10.62
CA LEU A 156 9.65 15.21 -10.58
C LEU A 156 9.19 14.97 -9.13
N LEU A 157 10.02 14.33 -8.30
CA LEU A 157 9.68 14.04 -6.91
C LEU A 157 9.51 15.30 -6.06
N LYS A 158 10.33 16.34 -6.27
CA LYS A 158 10.14 17.66 -5.65
C LYS A 158 8.88 18.36 -6.17
N GLY A 159 8.58 18.22 -7.46
CA GLY A 159 7.37 18.77 -8.08
C GLY A 159 6.08 18.28 -7.44
N ILE A 160 6.04 17.02 -7.02
CA ILE A 160 4.89 16.43 -6.30
C ILE A 160 5.02 16.53 -4.76
N GLY A 161 6.09 17.14 -4.25
CA GLY A 161 6.35 17.32 -2.81
C GLY A 161 6.67 16.03 -2.05
N ALA A 162 7.12 14.98 -2.75
CA ALA A 162 7.49 13.70 -2.12
C ALA A 162 8.76 13.82 -1.26
N ASP A 163 9.67 14.72 -1.63
CA ASP A 163 10.89 15.06 -0.87
C ASP A 163 10.58 15.50 0.56
N LYS A 164 9.48 16.24 0.77
CA LYS A 164 9.03 16.71 2.09
C LYS A 164 8.51 15.58 3.00
N LYS A 165 8.32 14.38 2.45
CA LYS A 165 7.83 13.19 3.16
C LYS A 165 8.94 12.16 3.39
N LEU A 166 10.14 12.39 2.86
CA LEU A 166 11.31 11.59 3.21
C LEU A 166 11.68 11.89 4.67
N LYS A 167 11.99 10.84 5.44
CA LYS A 167 12.53 10.95 6.80
C LYS A 167 14.06 11.03 6.75
#